data_AF-S4PIG4-F1
#
_entry.id   AF-S4PIG4-F1
#
_cell.length_a   1.000
_cell.length_b   1.000
_cell.length_c   1.000
_cell.angle_alpha   90.00
_cell.angle_beta   90.00
_cell.angle_gamma   90.00
#
_symmetry.space_group_name_H-M   'P 1'
#
loop_
_entity.id
_entity.type
_entity.pdbx_description
1 polymer ?
#
loop_
_entity_poly.entity_id
_entity_poly.type
_entity_poly.pdbx_seq_one_letter_code
_entity_poly.pdbx_strand_id
1 'polypeptide(L)'
;MYNISADSGGEKGKGIKILMPDDLKRFCNAIEENDKDILTHCLPVLKYAKIKPVTDLFFMQIVPVLPPCVRPCNILQGELVEHPQTHVYKNIMNAAYSARAVLQVLMSPDQQKAIDSLDQHPRQAYESVMGKSPPEKLHSVWQDLQKQINQILSSDGQTQDSQGLKQILEKKTGVIRMNMMGKRVNFA
;
A
#
# COMPACT_ATOMS: atom_id res chain seq x y z
N MET A 1 -1.25 9.89 16.29
CA MET A 1 -2.69 10.25 16.35
C MET A 1 -2.88 11.66 15.79
N TYR A 2 -3.77 11.84 14.81
CA TYR A 2 -4.10 13.16 14.25
C TYR A 2 -5.61 13.30 14.13
N ASN A 3 -6.15 14.45 14.52
CA ASN A 3 -7.57 14.73 14.55
C ASN A 3 -7.89 15.77 13.46
N ILE A 4 -8.60 15.36 12.41
CA ILE A 4 -8.99 16.24 11.29
C ILE A 4 -9.93 17.36 11.76
N SER A 5 -10.57 17.21 12.91
CA SER A 5 -11.59 18.14 13.42
C SER A 5 -11.06 19.21 14.36
N ALA A 6 -9.74 19.32 14.55
CA ALA A 6 -9.17 20.34 15.43
C ALA A 6 -9.04 21.72 14.75
N ASP A 7 -9.11 21.81 13.41
CA ASP A 7 -8.80 23.03 12.66
C ASP A 7 -10.03 23.76 12.08
N SER A 8 -11.23 23.20 12.24
CA SER A 8 -12.49 23.85 11.89
C SER A 8 -13.22 24.28 13.15
N GLY A 9 -13.00 25.53 13.56
CA GLY A 9 -13.78 26.17 14.61
C GLY A 9 -15.26 26.16 14.26
N GLY A 10 -16.05 25.44 15.06
CA GLY A 10 -17.51 25.43 14.97
C GLY A 10 -18.09 24.02 14.82
N GLU A 11 -18.90 23.66 15.83
CA GLU A 11 -19.73 22.45 15.93
C GLU A 11 -19.04 21.16 16.39
N LYS A 12 -19.60 20.57 17.45
CA LYS A 12 -19.29 19.23 17.97
C LYS A 12 -19.76 18.15 16.99
N GLY A 13 -19.28 18.18 15.75
CA GLY A 13 -19.35 17.05 14.83
C GLY A 13 -18.48 15.93 15.39
N LYS A 14 -18.95 14.68 15.32
CA LYS A 14 -18.13 13.50 15.66
C LYS A 14 -16.87 13.54 14.80
N GLY A 15 -15.76 13.97 15.38
CA GLY A 15 -14.52 14.09 14.63
C GLY A 15 -14.05 12.72 14.15
N ILE A 16 -13.84 12.58 12.84
CA ILE A 16 -13.30 11.35 12.27
C ILE A 16 -11.84 11.28 12.67
N LYS A 17 -11.56 10.43 13.66
CA LYS A 17 -10.20 10.16 14.12
C LYS A 17 -9.56 9.10 13.23
N ILE A 18 -8.53 9.49 12.49
CA ILE A 18 -7.75 8.55 11.67
C ILE A 18 -6.71 7.86 12.56
N LEU A 19 -6.66 6.53 12.45
CA LEU A 19 -5.68 5.68 13.13
C LEU A 19 -4.55 5.32 12.17
N MET A 20 -3.32 5.38 12.65
CA MET A 20 -2.17 4.89 11.90
C MET A 20 -2.04 3.37 12.04
N PRO A 21 -1.43 2.67 11.07
CA PRO A 21 -1.27 1.22 11.17
C PRO A 21 -0.44 0.76 12.37
N ASP A 22 0.49 1.58 12.87
CA ASP A 22 1.21 1.24 14.10
C ASP A 22 0.29 1.17 15.32
N ASP A 23 -0.68 2.09 15.40
CA ASP A 23 -1.70 2.08 16.45
C ASP A 23 -2.60 0.85 16.27
N LEU A 24 -3.01 0.52 15.03
CA LEU A 24 -3.79 -0.68 14.73
C LEU A 24 -3.04 -1.95 15.12
N LYS A 25 -1.75 -2.04 14.81
CA LYS A 25 -0.90 -3.18 15.15
C LYS A 25 -0.84 -3.37 16.67
N ARG A 26 -0.66 -2.28 17.43
CA ARG A 26 -0.68 -2.33 18.90
C ARG A 26 -2.01 -2.84 19.44
N PHE A 27 -3.13 -2.37 18.90
CA PHE A 27 -4.45 -2.85 19.32
C PHE A 27 -4.66 -4.33 18.97
N CYS A 28 -4.27 -4.77 17.77
CA CYS A 28 -4.36 -6.17 17.39
C CYS A 28 -3.53 -7.05 18.33
N ASN A 29 -2.31 -6.63 18.67
CA ASN A 29 -1.45 -7.39 19.59
C ASN A 29 -2.07 -7.47 21.00
N ALA A 30 -2.66 -6.39 21.50
CA ALA A 30 -3.36 -6.40 22.79
C ALA A 30 -4.59 -7.32 22.78
N ILE A 31 -5.30 -7.43 21.66
CA ILE A 31 -6.43 -8.37 21.51
C ILE A 31 -5.91 -9.81 21.49
N GLU A 32 -4.77 -10.08 20.83
CA GLU A 32 -4.17 -11.41 20.86
C GLU A 32 -3.74 -11.84 22.26
N GLU A 33 -3.19 -10.92 23.06
CA GLU A 33 -2.79 -11.20 24.44
C GLU A 33 -3.97 -11.61 25.34
N ASN A 34 -5.15 -11.02 25.11
CA ASN A 34 -6.34 -11.29 25.91
C ASN A 34 -7.18 -12.46 25.39
N ASP A 35 -7.40 -12.54 24.07
CA ASP A 35 -8.43 -13.38 23.44
C ASP A 35 -7.88 -14.31 22.34
N LYS A 36 -6.68 -14.86 22.55
CA LYS A 36 -5.99 -15.72 21.57
C LYS A 36 -6.82 -16.92 21.11
N ASP A 37 -7.51 -17.59 22.04
CA ASP A 37 -8.26 -18.81 21.74
C ASP A 37 -9.43 -18.50 20.81
N ILE A 38 -10.17 -17.42 21.09
CA ILE A 38 -11.28 -16.94 20.27
C ILE A 38 -10.79 -16.59 18.86
N LEU A 39 -9.69 -15.82 18.77
CA LEU A 39 -9.08 -15.46 17.48
C LEU A 39 -8.71 -16.70 16.66
N THR A 40 -8.14 -17.72 17.29
CA THR A 40 -7.73 -18.96 16.62
C THR A 40 -8.93 -19.76 16.11
N HIS A 41 -10.04 -19.74 16.84
CA HIS A 41 -11.29 -20.38 16.41
C HIS A 41 -12.00 -19.61 15.29
N CYS A 42 -12.01 -18.27 15.35
CA CYS A 42 -12.61 -17.43 14.31
C CYS A 42 -11.80 -17.46 12.99
N LEU A 43 -10.47 -17.52 13.07
CA LEU A 43 -9.57 -17.50 11.93
C LEU A 43 -8.61 -18.70 12.01
N PRO A 44 -9.03 -19.87 11.50
CA PRO A 44 -8.24 -21.12 11.61
C PRO A 44 -6.84 -21.03 11.00
N VAL A 45 -6.62 -20.10 10.06
CA VAL A 45 -5.31 -19.83 9.45
C VAL A 45 -4.26 -19.44 10.50
N LEU A 46 -4.68 -18.76 11.58
CA LEU A 46 -3.79 -18.33 12.67
C LEU A 46 -3.20 -19.53 13.43
N LYS A 47 -3.87 -20.67 13.46
CA LYS A 47 -3.39 -21.89 14.13
C LYS A 47 -2.07 -22.40 13.54
N TYR A 48 -1.87 -22.20 12.24
CA TYR A 48 -0.69 -22.70 11.51
C TYR A 48 0.39 -21.63 11.34
N ALA A 49 0.12 -20.39 11.77
CA ALA A 49 1.08 -19.31 11.67
C ALA A 49 2.25 -19.55 12.65
N LYS A 50 3.48 -19.51 12.12
CA LYS A 50 4.72 -19.61 12.92
C LYS A 50 5.19 -18.24 13.45
N ILE A 51 4.49 -17.17 13.10
CA ILE A 51 4.84 -15.80 13.46
C ILE A 51 4.21 -15.48 14.81
N LYS A 52 4.97 -14.82 15.68
CA LYS A 52 4.48 -14.25 16.95
C LYS A 52 4.76 -12.75 16.93
N PRO A 53 3.80 -11.88 17.25
CA PRO A 53 2.36 -12.12 17.43
C PRO A 53 1.68 -12.66 16.15
N VAL A 54 0.63 -13.47 16.27
CA VAL A 54 -0.09 -14.04 15.11
C VAL A 54 -0.85 -12.97 14.31
N THR A 55 -1.20 -11.86 14.95
CA THR A 55 -1.87 -10.72 14.31
C THR A 55 -1.01 -9.99 13.28
N ASP A 56 0.31 -10.18 13.33
CA ASP A 56 1.23 -9.64 12.30
C ASP A 56 0.93 -10.21 10.91
N LEU A 57 0.23 -11.34 10.81
CA LEU A 57 -0.21 -11.92 9.54
C LEU A 57 -1.14 -10.98 8.73
N PHE A 58 -1.88 -10.08 9.40
CA PHE A 58 -2.78 -9.15 8.71
C PHE A 58 -2.06 -7.96 8.07
N PHE A 59 -0.78 -7.73 8.41
CA PHE A 59 -0.03 -6.56 7.98
C PHE A 59 1.08 -6.95 7.01
N MET A 60 1.19 -6.22 5.90
CA MET A 60 2.26 -6.42 4.92
C MET A 60 3.41 -5.46 5.20
N GLN A 61 4.52 -5.99 5.76
CA GLN A 61 5.75 -5.20 5.96
C GLN A 61 6.66 -5.21 4.73
N ILE A 62 6.62 -6.30 3.95
CA ILE A 62 7.47 -6.53 2.79
C ILE A 62 6.57 -6.86 1.60
N VAL A 63 6.78 -6.17 0.49
CA VAL A 63 6.07 -6.43 -0.78
C VAL A 63 7.01 -7.23 -1.69
N PRO A 64 6.70 -8.50 -2.01
CA PRO A 64 7.49 -9.27 -2.96
C PRO A 64 7.33 -8.71 -4.37
N VAL A 65 8.45 -8.54 -5.07
CA VAL A 65 8.47 -8.08 -6.46
C VAL A 65 8.59 -9.27 -7.39
N LEU A 66 7.67 -9.36 -8.34
CA LEU A 66 7.68 -10.41 -9.35
C LEU A 66 8.85 -10.23 -10.33
N PRO A 67 9.52 -11.32 -10.76
CA PRO A 67 10.66 -11.25 -11.67
C PRO A 67 10.27 -10.70 -13.05
N PRO A 68 11.22 -10.16 -13.84
CA PRO A 68 10.93 -9.57 -15.16
C PRO A 68 10.27 -10.55 -16.15
N CYS A 69 10.54 -11.85 -16.03
CA CYS A 69 9.97 -12.90 -16.89
C CYS A 69 8.43 -12.94 -16.85
N VAL A 70 7.81 -12.54 -15.74
CA VAL A 70 6.35 -12.51 -15.58
C VAL A 70 5.76 -11.11 -15.76
N ARG A 71 6.59 -10.11 -16.10
CA ARG A 71 6.19 -8.72 -16.38
C ARG A 71 6.89 -8.20 -17.65
N PRO A 72 6.70 -8.87 -18.80
CA PRO A 72 7.39 -8.48 -20.04
C PRO A 72 6.92 -7.11 -20.52
N CYS A 73 7.83 -6.32 -21.10
CA CYS A 73 7.46 -5.11 -21.83
C CYS A 73 6.72 -5.49 -23.11
N ASN A 74 5.70 -4.71 -23.46
CA ASN A 74 4.94 -4.89 -24.69
C ASN A 74 5.40 -3.86 -25.73
N ILE A 75 5.28 -4.17 -27.02
CA ILE A 75 5.57 -3.22 -28.09
C ILE A 75 4.25 -2.91 -28.78
N LEU A 76 3.76 -1.67 -28.63
CA LEU A 76 2.52 -1.20 -29.25
C LEU A 76 2.89 -0.13 -30.27
N GLN A 77 2.51 -0.33 -31.53
CA GLN A 77 2.72 0.64 -32.61
C GLN A 77 4.19 1.10 -32.80
N GLY A 78 5.16 0.24 -32.41
CA GLY A 78 6.59 0.56 -32.50
C GLY A 78 7.17 1.23 -31.26
N GLU A 79 6.35 1.58 -30.27
CA GLU A 79 6.80 2.11 -28.99
C GLU A 79 6.84 1.02 -27.90
N LEU A 80 7.85 1.09 -27.04
CA LEU A 80 8.01 0.19 -25.90
C LEU A 80 7.09 0.64 -24.77
N VAL A 81 6.10 -0.20 -24.44
CA VAL A 81 5.15 0.03 -23.35
C VAL A 81 5.50 -0.87 -22.17
N GLU A 82 5.67 -0.26 -21.00
CA GLU A 82 5.93 -0.98 -19.76
C GLU A 82 4.75 -1.86 -19.34
N HIS A 83 5.05 -2.98 -18.67
CA HIS A 83 3.99 -3.83 -18.13
C HIS A 83 3.17 -3.10 -17.04
N PRO A 84 1.84 -3.24 -17.00
CA PRO A 84 1.00 -2.53 -16.03
C PRO A 84 1.40 -2.74 -14.57
N GLN A 85 1.84 -3.95 -14.19
CA GLN A 85 2.34 -4.21 -12.83
C GLN A 85 3.66 -3.48 -12.53
N THR A 86 4.54 -3.29 -13.53
CA THR A 86 5.79 -2.52 -13.35
C THR A 86 5.47 -1.07 -13.01
N HIS A 87 4.47 -0.50 -13.67
CA HIS A 87 4.00 0.85 -13.38
C HIS A 87 3.49 0.98 -11.93
N VAL A 88 2.72 0.01 -11.43
CA VAL A 88 2.27 0.00 -10.02
C VAL A 88 3.44 -0.07 -9.05
N TYR A 89 4.44 -0.94 -9.30
CA TYR A 89 5.64 -1.01 -8.45
C TYR A 89 6.42 0.30 -8.44
N LYS A 90 6.54 0.98 -9.58
CA LYS A 90 7.17 2.30 -9.69
C LYS A 90 6.45 3.33 -8.82
N ASN A 91 5.11 3.33 -8.83
CA ASN A 91 4.32 4.22 -7.98
C ASN A 91 4.52 3.93 -6.49
N ILE A 92 4.55 2.65 -6.09
CA ILE A 92 4.84 2.27 -4.70
C ILE A 92 6.22 2.75 -4.27
N MET A 93 7.23 2.60 -5.13
CA MET A 93 8.58 3.08 -4.84
C MET A 93 8.62 4.60 -4.66
N ASN A 94 7.93 5.35 -5.52
CA ASN A 94 7.85 6.81 -5.42
C ASN A 94 7.13 7.23 -4.12
N ALA A 95 5.99 6.62 -3.80
CA ALA A 95 5.26 6.89 -2.56
C ALA A 95 6.11 6.55 -1.31
N ALA A 96 6.82 5.42 -1.32
CA ALA A 96 7.73 5.04 -0.23
C ALA A 96 8.92 6.01 -0.10
N TYR A 97 9.45 6.51 -1.22
CA TYR A 97 10.51 7.51 -1.23
C TYR A 97 10.04 8.84 -0.63
N SER A 98 8.87 9.32 -1.04
CA SER A 98 8.24 10.51 -0.44
C SER A 98 7.94 10.32 1.03
N ALA A 99 7.47 9.14 1.46
CA ALA A 99 7.21 8.84 2.87
C ALA A 99 8.47 8.97 3.70
N ARG A 100 9.58 8.42 3.19
CA ARG A 100 10.90 8.52 3.84
C ARG A 100 11.37 9.96 3.97
N ALA A 101 11.20 10.78 2.94
CA ALA A 101 11.53 12.20 2.99
C ALA A 101 10.71 12.96 4.05
N VAL A 102 9.40 12.70 4.12
CA VAL A 102 8.53 13.30 5.15
C VAL A 102 8.94 12.85 6.56
N LEU A 103 9.25 11.56 6.76
CA LEU A 103 9.71 11.04 8.04
C LEU A 103 11.03 11.68 8.49
N GLN A 104 11.98 11.90 7.56
CA GLN A 104 13.24 12.56 7.87
C GLN A 104 13.04 14.00 8.38
N VAL A 105 12.10 14.74 7.77
CA VAL A 105 11.71 16.09 8.24
C VAL A 105 11.03 16.03 9.59
N LEU A 106 10.17 15.03 9.82
CA LEU A 106 9.42 14.89 11.07
C LEU A 106 10.29 14.49 12.27
N MET A 107 11.32 13.66 12.05
CA MET A 107 12.27 13.25 13.10
C MET A 107 13.22 14.38 13.51
N SER A 108 13.34 15.43 12.69
CA SER A 108 14.19 16.57 12.96
C SER A 108 13.49 17.57 13.89
N PRO A 109 14.16 18.08 14.95
CA PRO A 109 13.54 19.01 15.91
C PRO A 109 13.16 20.36 15.27
N ASP A 110 13.95 20.83 14.30
CA ASP A 110 13.68 22.05 13.53
C ASP A 110 13.17 21.70 12.12
N GLN A 111 11.86 21.68 11.94
CA GLN A 111 11.21 21.28 10.67
C GLN A 111 11.62 22.15 9.47
N GLN A 112 11.79 23.46 9.68
CA GLN A 112 12.16 24.40 8.60
C GLN A 112 13.62 24.25 8.17
N LYS A 113 14.55 24.12 9.12
CA LYS A 113 15.97 23.88 8.79
C LYS A 113 16.18 22.50 8.17
N ALA A 114 15.37 21.51 8.56
CA ALA A 114 15.43 20.18 7.96
C ALA A 114 15.03 20.21 6.48
N ILE A 115 14.00 20.98 6.10
CA ILE A 115 13.57 21.12 4.70
C ILE A 115 14.68 21.78 3.86
N ASP A 116 15.36 22.79 4.40
CA ASP A 116 16.44 23.49 3.69
C ASP A 116 17.76 22.70 3.67
N SER A 117 17.96 21.78 4.62
CA SER A 117 19.10 20.86 4.65
C SER A 117 18.92 19.65 3.74
N LEU A 118 17.73 19.43 3.16
CA LEU A 118 17.50 18.33 2.22
C LEU A 118 18.13 18.63 0.86
N ASP A 119 18.74 17.61 0.27
CA ASP A 119 19.14 17.63 -1.13
C ASP A 119 17.95 17.97 -2.05
N GLN A 120 18.24 18.46 -3.26
CA GLN A 120 17.22 18.91 -4.21
C GLN A 120 16.15 17.85 -4.50
N HIS A 121 16.53 16.57 -4.59
CA HIS A 121 15.63 15.47 -4.93
C HIS A 121 14.66 15.08 -3.80
N PRO A 122 15.10 14.82 -2.54
CA PRO A 122 14.17 14.58 -1.43
C PRO A 122 13.32 15.81 -1.08
N ARG A 123 13.82 17.03 -1.28
CA ARG A 123 13.03 18.26 -1.12
C ARG A 123 11.85 18.32 -2.08
N GLN A 124 12.07 18.04 -3.35
CA GLN A 124 11.00 17.96 -4.36
C GLN A 124 9.96 16.90 -4.01
N ALA A 125 10.41 15.72 -3.56
CA ALA A 125 9.51 14.63 -3.16
C ALA A 125 8.68 14.95 -1.90
N TYR A 126 9.16 15.85 -1.03
CA TYR A 126 8.43 16.38 0.13
C TYR A 126 7.44 17.48 -0.26
N GLU A 127 7.82 18.35 -1.20
CA GLU A 127 6.99 19.45 -1.69
C GLU A 127 5.83 18.95 -2.57
N SER A 128 6.00 17.85 -3.30
CA SER A 128 4.94 17.22 -4.10
C SER A 128 3.79 16.64 -3.28
N VAL A 129 3.98 16.46 -1.97
CA VAL A 129 2.98 15.86 -1.08
C VAL A 129 1.97 16.92 -0.63
N MET A 130 0.69 16.57 -0.74
CA MET A 130 -0.41 17.40 -0.25
C MET A 130 -0.43 17.46 1.29
N GLY A 131 -0.49 18.67 1.85
CA GLY A 131 -0.59 18.91 3.29
C GLY A 131 0.18 20.15 3.70
N LYS A 132 -0.32 20.87 4.72
CA LYS A 132 0.33 22.10 5.22
C LYS A 132 1.32 21.77 6.33
N SER A 133 0.98 20.83 7.21
CA SER A 133 1.86 20.38 8.29
C SER A 133 2.61 19.08 7.95
N PRO A 134 3.81 18.83 8.50
CA PRO A 134 4.51 17.56 8.29
C PRO A 134 3.70 16.32 8.73
N PRO A 135 2.92 16.34 9.84
CA PRO A 135 2.03 15.25 10.19
C PRO A 135 0.92 15.00 9.16
N GLU A 136 0.28 16.05 8.62
CA GLU A 136 -0.73 15.91 7.56
C GLU A 136 -0.13 15.29 6.28
N LYS A 137 1.05 15.76 5.90
CA LYS A 137 1.79 15.20 4.77
C LYS A 137 2.06 13.73 4.97
N LEU A 138 2.47 13.32 6.19
CA LEU A 138 2.68 11.90 6.50
C LEU A 138 1.41 11.08 6.31
N HIS A 139 0.27 11.58 6.81
CA HIS A 139 -1.02 10.92 6.62
C HIS A 139 -1.41 10.80 5.14
N SER A 140 -1.23 11.86 4.35
CA SER A 140 -1.54 11.85 2.92
C SER A 140 -0.69 10.85 2.15
N VAL A 141 0.64 10.85 2.38
CA VAL A 141 1.53 9.88 1.74
C VAL A 141 1.19 8.45 2.16
N TRP A 142 0.88 8.25 3.44
CA TRP A 142 0.53 6.93 3.93
C TRP A 142 -0.73 6.38 3.27
N GLN A 143 -1.74 7.22 3.10
CA GLN A 143 -2.97 6.86 2.38
C GLN A 143 -2.70 6.54 0.92
N ASP A 144 -1.85 7.32 0.24
CA ASP A 144 -1.46 7.04 -1.13
C ASP A 144 -0.68 5.72 -1.23
N LEU A 145 0.29 5.48 -0.34
CA LEU A 145 1.03 4.21 -0.29
C LEU A 145 0.09 3.01 -0.11
N GLN A 146 -0.87 3.10 0.81
CA GLN A 146 -1.88 2.06 0.99
C GLN A 146 -2.72 1.84 -0.28
N LYS A 147 -3.10 2.92 -0.97
CA LYS A 147 -3.83 2.84 -2.25
C LYS A 147 -2.99 2.16 -3.33
N GLN A 148 -1.71 2.48 -3.45
CA GLN A 148 -0.83 1.84 -4.44
C GLN A 148 -0.62 0.35 -4.13
N ILE A 149 -0.48 -0.04 -2.86
CA ILE A 149 -0.38 -1.46 -2.47
C ILE A 149 -1.70 -2.18 -2.77
N ASN A 150 -2.84 -1.55 -2.49
CA ASN A 150 -4.15 -2.13 -2.80
C ASN A 150 -4.29 -2.44 -4.29
N GLN A 151 -3.75 -1.58 -5.18
CA GLN A 151 -3.79 -1.81 -6.63
C GLN A 151 -3.06 -3.09 -7.08
N ILE A 152 -2.04 -3.55 -6.34
CA ILE A 152 -1.41 -4.86 -6.62
C ILE A 152 -2.42 -6.00 -6.40
N LEU A 153 -3.20 -5.91 -5.32
CA LEU A 153 -4.10 -6.98 -4.90
C LEU A 153 -5.43 -6.94 -5.66
N SER A 154 -6.07 -5.77 -5.70
CA SER A 154 -7.33 -5.53 -6.40
C SER A 154 -7.38 -4.12 -6.97
N SER A 155 -7.76 -4.02 -8.23
CA SER A 155 -8.08 -2.76 -8.90
C SER A 155 -9.56 -2.35 -8.80
N ASP A 156 -10.30 -2.86 -7.81
CA ASP A 156 -11.72 -2.51 -7.61
C ASP A 156 -11.88 -0.97 -7.45
N GLY A 157 -12.52 -0.32 -8.44
CA GLY A 157 -12.78 1.12 -8.46
C GLY A 157 -11.80 1.99 -9.26
N GLN A 158 -10.85 1.42 -9.99
CA GLN A 158 -9.99 2.14 -10.95
C GLN A 158 -10.26 1.69 -12.39
N THR A 159 -9.81 2.49 -13.37
CA THR A 159 -10.00 2.28 -14.82
C THR A 159 -9.65 0.86 -15.28
N GLN A 160 -10.31 0.41 -16.35
CA GLN A 160 -10.29 -0.96 -16.91
C GLN A 160 -8.89 -1.56 -17.15
N ASP A 161 -7.86 -0.74 -17.23
CA ASP A 161 -6.48 -1.13 -17.56
C ASP A 161 -5.64 -1.59 -16.35
N SER A 162 -6.12 -1.37 -15.14
CA SER A 162 -5.40 -1.80 -13.92
C SER A 162 -5.60 -3.31 -13.68
N GLN A 163 -4.51 -4.07 -13.73
CA GLN A 163 -4.51 -5.54 -13.57
C GLN A 163 -4.01 -5.94 -12.17
N GLY A 164 -4.88 -5.83 -11.16
CA GLY A 164 -4.64 -6.42 -9.85
C GLY A 164 -4.64 -7.96 -9.91
N LEU A 165 -4.05 -8.59 -8.89
CA LEU A 165 -3.93 -10.04 -8.79
C LEU A 165 -5.30 -10.74 -8.88
N LYS A 166 -6.30 -10.19 -8.19
CA LYS A 166 -7.69 -10.67 -8.25
C LYS A 166 -8.21 -10.69 -9.69
N GLN A 167 -8.01 -9.60 -10.44
CA GLN A 167 -8.46 -9.46 -11.83
C GLN A 167 -7.73 -10.44 -12.76
N ILE A 168 -6.44 -10.73 -12.52
CA ILE A 168 -5.66 -11.69 -13.31
C ILE A 168 -6.15 -13.13 -13.11
N LEU A 169 -6.60 -13.46 -11.89
CA LEU A 169 -7.06 -14.81 -11.55
C LEU A 169 -8.52 -15.05 -11.94
N GLU A 170 -9.41 -14.11 -11.63
CA GLU A 170 -10.87 -14.30 -11.67
C GLU A 170 -11.53 -13.95 -13.01
N LYS A 171 -10.89 -13.15 -13.87
CA LYS A 171 -11.47 -12.79 -15.18
C LYS A 171 -11.77 -14.04 -16.02
N LYS A 172 -12.76 -13.96 -16.92
CA LYS A 172 -13.06 -15.04 -17.88
C LYS A 172 -11.85 -15.39 -18.75
N THR A 173 -11.05 -14.39 -19.12
CA THR A 173 -9.75 -14.49 -19.80
C THR A 173 -8.57 -14.62 -18.83
N GLY A 174 -8.84 -14.85 -17.55
CA GLY A 174 -7.85 -14.98 -16.48
C GLY A 174 -7.15 -16.34 -16.49
N VAL A 175 -6.11 -16.44 -15.67
CA VAL A 175 -5.17 -17.58 -15.68
C VAL A 175 -5.86 -18.91 -15.42
N ILE A 176 -6.79 -18.96 -14.45
CA ILE A 176 -7.44 -20.21 -14.04
C ILE A 176 -8.24 -20.80 -15.21
N ARG A 177 -9.14 -20.01 -15.80
CA ARG A 177 -10.03 -20.52 -16.86
C ARG A 177 -9.33 -20.69 -18.19
N MET A 178 -8.55 -19.69 -18.63
CA MET A 178 -7.98 -19.66 -19.97
C MET A 178 -6.65 -20.41 -20.08
N ASN A 179 -5.79 -20.36 -19.05
CA ASN A 179 -4.44 -20.91 -19.15
C ASN A 179 -4.25 -22.22 -18.37
N MET A 180 -5.11 -22.52 -17.37
CA MET A 180 -5.08 -23.81 -16.67
C MET A 180 -6.12 -24.80 -17.19
N MET A 181 -7.38 -24.38 -17.38
CA MET A 181 -8.46 -25.29 -17.83
C MET A 181 -8.50 -25.44 -19.37
N GLY A 182 -8.44 -24.34 -20.11
CA GLY A 182 -8.56 -24.32 -21.58
C GLY A 182 -7.24 -24.11 -22.30
N LYS A 183 -6.35 -25.11 -22.31
CA LYS A 183 -5.01 -24.96 -22.91
C LYS A 183 -5.02 -25.13 -24.44
N ARG A 184 -4.23 -24.31 -25.13
CA ARG A 184 -3.87 -24.57 -26.52
C ARG A 184 -2.86 -25.72 -26.56
N VAL A 185 -3.08 -26.68 -27.46
CA VAL A 185 -2.17 -27.80 -27.71
C VAL A 185 -1.56 -27.63 -29.09
N ASN A 186 -0.33 -28.10 -29.25
CA ASN A 186 0.31 -28.17 -30.57
C ASN A 186 -0.26 -29.39 -31.31
N PHE A 187 -0.28 -29.34 -32.66
CA PHE A 187 -0.72 -30.44 -33.55
C PHE A 187 -2.19 -30.87 -33.37
N ALA A 188 -3.11 -29.91 -33.46
CA ALA A 188 -4.55 -30.15 -33.52
C ALA A 188 -5.10 -29.94 -34.94
#